data_AF-A0A534D0U2-F1
#
_entry.id   AF-A0A534D0U2-F1
#
_cell.length_a   1.000
_cell.length_b   1.000
_cell.length_c   1.000
_cell.angle_alpha   90.00
_cell.angle_beta   90.00
_cell.angle_gamma   90.00
#
_symmetry.space_group_name_H-M   'P 1'
#
loop_
_entity.id
_entity.type
_entity.pdbx_description
1 polymer ?
#
loop_
_entity_poly.entity_id
_entity_poly.type
_entity_poly.pdbx_seq_one_letter_code
_entity_poly.pdbx_strand_id
1 'polypeptide(L)'
;MSRWLLALVLAAAGLPGATAHDALGAIDACLARLDRGLDVGYQRIAARCPDLAPSLMHSEWAAGLPRDWNQPENLLSAEGLTELRTLLTRESASAPPGRVPLVARVAAVLAMLTQPDRPRAGWWTRFRQWLREALTPPPQRADAGWLRRMIADSGVSQAVLEGIVWGALLLVVVLAGAVVVNELRVAGVLTGWHATPGSVRAAPRRAAAVTLQDLERASPFRQPTLLLELITARLGEQGRLPPARALTVRELTRAARLPGESDRERLSELAAACERVRFSGREPAPQALTAALARGRELLAALEAPVGHAHGAR
;
A
#
# COMPACT_ATOMS: atom_id res chain seq x y z
N MET A 1 13.39 -23.50 65.59
CA MET A 1 13.13 -24.47 64.51
C MET A 1 12.52 -23.73 63.31
N SER A 2 13.31 -23.01 62.51
CA SER A 2 12.84 -22.29 61.32
C SER A 2 14.03 -21.74 60.53
N ARG A 3 14.90 -22.61 60.05
CA ARG A 3 15.99 -22.24 59.12
C ARG A 3 16.21 -23.26 58.00
N TRP A 4 15.70 -24.48 58.17
CA TRP A 4 15.81 -25.55 57.17
C TRP A 4 14.69 -25.55 56.11
N LEU A 5 13.55 -24.89 56.36
CA LEU A 5 12.44 -24.82 55.38
C LEU A 5 12.65 -23.75 54.31
N LEU A 6 13.49 -22.74 54.55
CA LEU A 6 13.81 -21.70 53.56
C LEU A 6 14.84 -22.16 52.51
N ALA A 7 15.63 -23.19 52.81
CA ALA A 7 16.57 -23.77 51.85
C ALA A 7 15.90 -24.68 50.80
N LEU A 8 14.71 -25.22 51.08
CA LEU A 8 14.00 -26.11 50.18
C LEU A 8 13.11 -25.38 49.15
N VAL A 9 12.72 -24.12 49.40
CA VAL A 9 11.91 -23.32 48.46
C VAL A 9 12.79 -22.63 47.39
N LEU A 10 14.07 -22.39 47.67
CA LEU A 10 15.01 -21.77 46.72
C LEU A 10 15.70 -22.77 45.78
N ALA A 11 15.57 -24.08 46.01
CA ALA A 11 16.14 -25.11 45.14
C ALA A 11 15.24 -25.47 43.93
N ALA A 12 14.00 -24.98 43.87
CA ALA A 12 13.05 -25.29 42.79
C ALA A 12 13.02 -24.25 41.66
N ALA A 13 13.70 -23.11 41.80
CA ALA A 13 13.67 -22.00 40.82
C ALA A 13 14.91 -21.90 39.93
N GLY A 14 15.70 -22.97 39.84
CA GLY A 14 17.02 -22.95 39.20
C GLY A 14 17.31 -24.14 38.29
N LEU A 15 16.30 -24.74 37.66
CA LEU A 15 16.59 -25.50 36.43
C LEU A 15 16.86 -24.44 35.33
N PRO A 16 18.09 -24.33 34.82
CA PRO A 16 18.36 -23.46 33.69
C PRO A 16 17.47 -23.94 32.54
N GLY A 17 16.47 -23.14 32.18
CA GLY A 17 15.74 -23.35 30.94
C GLY A 17 16.77 -23.35 29.82
N ALA A 18 16.78 -24.42 29.01
CA ALA A 18 17.63 -24.52 27.84
C ALA A 18 17.47 -23.25 27.01
N THR A 19 18.54 -22.45 26.93
CA THR A 19 18.53 -21.17 26.24
C THR A 19 18.47 -21.40 24.73
N ALA A 20 18.08 -20.38 23.96
CA ALA A 20 18.18 -20.41 22.50
C ALA A 20 19.57 -20.85 21.99
N HIS A 21 20.62 -20.52 22.75
CA HIS A 21 21.99 -20.94 22.44
C HIS A 21 22.19 -22.46 22.58
N ASP A 22 21.56 -23.09 23.58
CA ASP A 22 21.64 -24.53 23.83
C ASP A 22 20.92 -25.34 22.74
N ALA A 23 19.79 -24.82 22.24
CA ALA A 23 19.04 -25.45 21.16
C ALA A 23 19.76 -25.38 19.80
N LEU A 24 20.44 -24.27 19.48
CA LEU A 24 21.31 -24.19 18.30
C LEU A 24 22.51 -25.14 18.42
N GLY A 25 23.11 -25.23 19.62
CA GLY A 25 24.17 -26.19 19.90
C GLY A 25 23.73 -27.64 19.70
N ALA A 26 22.50 -27.98 20.10
CA ALA A 26 21.92 -29.31 19.88
C ALA A 26 21.69 -29.63 18.40
N ILE A 27 21.25 -28.64 17.60
CA ILE A 27 21.15 -28.79 16.14
C ILE A 27 22.54 -29.03 15.52
N ASP A 28 23.54 -28.23 15.90
CA ASP A 28 24.90 -28.35 15.37
C ASP A 28 25.55 -29.69 15.71
N ALA A 29 25.41 -30.14 16.96
CA ALA A 29 25.89 -31.43 17.41
C ALA A 29 25.18 -32.58 16.69
N CYS A 30 23.90 -32.43 16.36
CA CYS A 30 23.16 -33.42 15.59
C CYS A 30 23.62 -33.46 14.13
N LEU A 31 23.71 -32.30 13.47
CA LEU A 31 24.16 -32.20 12.08
C LEU A 31 25.57 -32.77 11.87
N ALA A 32 26.45 -32.68 12.87
CA ALA A 32 27.78 -33.29 12.83
C ALA A 32 27.76 -34.84 12.82
N ARG A 33 26.67 -35.47 13.27
CA ARG A 33 26.52 -36.93 13.38
C ARG A 33 25.63 -37.56 12.30
N LEU A 34 24.87 -36.74 11.58
CA LEU A 34 23.97 -37.19 10.53
C LEU A 34 24.68 -37.33 9.18
N ASP A 35 24.34 -38.37 8.44
CA ASP A 35 24.66 -38.51 7.04
C ASP A 35 23.52 -37.93 6.20
N ARG A 36 23.85 -36.97 5.35
CA ARG A 36 22.86 -36.20 4.57
C ARG A 36 22.02 -37.05 3.61
N GLY A 37 22.55 -38.18 3.14
CA GLY A 37 21.86 -39.05 2.18
C GLY A 37 21.09 -40.21 2.82
N LEU A 38 21.45 -40.60 4.05
CA LEU A 38 20.95 -41.82 4.69
C LEU A 38 20.00 -41.55 5.86
N ASP A 39 20.14 -40.39 6.50
CA ASP A 39 19.38 -40.05 7.69
C ASP A 39 18.16 -39.16 7.37
N VAL A 40 17.09 -39.83 6.92
CA VAL A 40 15.77 -39.24 6.66
C VAL A 40 14.73 -39.86 7.59
N GLY A 41 13.85 -39.02 8.12
CA GLY A 41 12.76 -39.37 9.02
C GLY A 41 13.09 -39.11 10.48
N TYR A 42 12.11 -38.59 11.23
CA TYR A 42 12.29 -38.23 12.63
C TYR A 42 12.77 -39.40 13.49
N GLN A 43 12.22 -40.62 13.32
CA GLN A 43 12.63 -41.79 14.12
C GLN A 43 14.15 -42.07 14.03
N ARG A 44 14.71 -41.96 12.82
CA ARG A 44 16.13 -42.24 12.56
C ARG A 44 17.01 -41.15 13.14
N ILE A 45 16.59 -39.89 13.00
CA ILE A 45 17.28 -38.74 13.57
C ILE A 45 17.20 -38.77 15.10
N ALA A 46 16.05 -39.07 15.70
CA ALA A 46 15.86 -39.17 17.14
C ALA A 46 16.73 -40.27 17.77
N ALA A 47 16.93 -41.40 17.07
CA ALA A 47 17.82 -42.45 17.53
C ALA A 47 19.30 -42.01 17.58
N ARG A 48 19.73 -41.14 16.65
CA ARG A 48 21.11 -40.62 16.58
C ARG A 48 21.34 -39.35 17.41
N CYS A 49 20.27 -38.57 17.59
CA CYS A 49 20.26 -37.28 18.24
C CYS A 49 19.12 -37.22 19.29
N PRO A 50 19.23 -37.96 20.40
CA PRO A 50 18.17 -38.02 21.41
C PRO A 50 17.90 -36.66 22.06
N ASP A 51 18.91 -35.81 22.14
CA ASP A 51 18.83 -34.51 22.80
C ASP A 51 18.22 -33.41 21.92
N LEU A 52 18.01 -33.65 20.62
CA LEU A 52 17.52 -32.64 19.68
C LEU A 52 16.09 -32.20 20.01
N ALA A 53 15.18 -33.17 20.15
CA ALA A 53 13.78 -32.94 20.45
C ALA A 53 13.55 -32.22 21.79
N PRO A 54 14.12 -32.66 22.92
CA PRO A 54 13.97 -31.94 24.17
C PRO A 54 14.59 -30.55 24.11
N SER A 55 15.78 -30.37 23.51
CA SER A 55 16.43 -29.05 23.44
C SER A 55 15.60 -28.04 22.64
N LEU A 56 15.01 -28.45 21.52
CA LEU A 56 14.14 -27.58 20.72
C LEU A 56 12.81 -27.27 21.39
N MET A 57 12.20 -28.24 22.09
CA MET A 57 10.92 -28.04 22.78
C MET A 57 11.02 -27.16 24.03
N HIS A 58 12.20 -27.12 24.68
CA HIS A 58 12.44 -26.22 25.82
C HIS A 58 12.97 -24.85 25.39
N SER A 59 13.21 -24.63 24.10
CA SER A 59 13.69 -23.36 23.55
C SER A 59 12.56 -22.37 23.29
N GLU A 60 12.91 -21.10 23.11
CA GLU A 60 11.99 -20.03 22.75
C GLU A 60 11.31 -20.25 21.38
N TRP A 61 11.86 -21.12 20.53
CA TRP A 61 11.33 -21.41 19.19
C TRP A 61 10.27 -22.50 19.18
N ALA A 62 10.01 -23.17 20.31
CA ALA A 62 9.04 -24.25 20.42
C ALA A 62 7.67 -23.87 19.87
N ALA A 63 7.23 -22.63 20.09
CA ALA A 63 5.94 -22.12 19.61
C ALA A 63 5.87 -21.93 18.08
N GLY A 64 7.02 -21.77 17.41
CA GLY A 64 7.11 -21.54 15.97
C GLY A 64 7.33 -22.81 15.15
N LEU A 65 7.60 -23.94 15.78
CA LEU A 65 7.80 -25.21 15.08
C LEU A 65 6.46 -25.83 14.65
N PRO A 66 6.40 -26.51 13.48
CA PRO A 66 5.21 -27.24 13.06
C PRO A 66 4.80 -28.26 14.12
N ARG A 67 3.51 -28.41 14.45
CA ARG A 67 3.07 -29.24 15.60
C ARG A 67 3.45 -30.72 15.52
N ASP A 68 3.66 -31.22 14.31
CA ASP A 68 3.92 -32.62 13.95
C ASP A 68 5.39 -32.89 13.60
N TRP A 69 6.28 -31.91 13.81
CA TRP A 69 7.70 -32.01 13.43
C TRP A 69 8.46 -33.15 14.13
N ASN A 70 8.04 -33.50 15.35
CA ASN A 70 8.63 -34.54 16.19
C ASN A 70 7.82 -35.84 16.18
N GLN A 71 6.95 -36.02 15.20
CA GLN A 71 6.17 -37.26 15.06
C GLN A 71 6.94 -38.29 14.23
N PRO A 72 6.72 -39.60 14.48
CA PRO A 72 7.40 -40.68 13.75
C PRO A 72 7.29 -40.61 12.23
N GLU A 73 6.14 -40.18 11.72
CA GLU A 73 5.81 -40.03 10.30
C GLU A 73 6.44 -38.81 9.63
N ASN A 74 7.06 -37.92 10.41
CA ASN A 74 7.65 -36.70 9.87
C ASN A 74 8.94 -37.02 9.09
N LEU A 75 9.03 -36.50 7.87
CA LEU A 75 10.19 -36.63 6.99
C LEU A 75 11.30 -35.61 7.31
N LEU A 76 11.58 -35.42 8.59
CA LEU A 76 12.69 -34.58 9.04
C LEU A 76 13.99 -35.10 8.42
N SER A 77 14.75 -34.22 7.78
CA SER A 77 16.01 -34.55 7.11
C SER A 77 17.14 -33.68 7.64
N ALA A 78 18.39 -34.11 7.41
CA ALA A 78 19.57 -33.30 7.71
C ALA A 78 19.56 -31.96 6.95
N GLU A 79 19.00 -31.92 5.74
CA GLU A 79 18.83 -30.69 4.97
C GLU A 79 17.81 -29.76 5.62
N GLY A 80 16.65 -30.28 6.05
CA GLY A 80 15.66 -29.50 6.80
C GLY A 80 16.19 -28.93 8.12
N LEU A 81 17.02 -29.69 8.84
CA LEU A 81 17.71 -29.20 10.04
C LEU A 81 18.77 -28.12 9.72
N THR A 82 19.44 -28.25 8.58
CA THR A 82 20.38 -27.23 8.11
C THR A 82 19.65 -25.93 7.77
N GLU A 83 18.51 -26.03 7.08
CA GLU A 83 17.68 -24.87 6.76
C GLU A 83 17.13 -24.21 8.04
N LEU A 84 16.61 -25.00 8.99
CA LEU A 84 16.15 -24.51 10.29
C LEU A 84 17.28 -23.76 11.02
N ARG A 85 18.48 -24.33 11.10
CA ARG A 85 19.65 -23.66 11.69
C ARG A 85 19.91 -22.28 11.05
N THR A 86 19.85 -22.20 9.72
CA THR A 86 20.09 -20.92 9.01
C THR A 86 19.02 -19.88 9.31
N LEU A 87 17.75 -20.28 9.39
CA LEU A 87 16.65 -19.41 9.74
C LEU A 87 16.78 -18.88 11.18
N LEU A 88 17.03 -19.78 12.14
CA LEU A 88 17.16 -19.42 13.55
C LEU A 88 18.38 -18.51 13.81
N THR A 89 19.50 -18.77 13.12
CA THR A 89 20.70 -17.92 13.23
C THR A 89 20.45 -16.53 12.64
N ARG A 90 19.74 -16.44 11.51
CA ARG A 90 19.38 -15.16 10.88
C ARG A 90 18.46 -14.35 11.78
N GLU A 91 17.43 -14.98 12.36
CA GLU A 91 16.47 -14.29 13.23
C GLU A 91 17.15 -13.79 14.51
N SER A 92 17.99 -14.63 15.12
CA SER A 92 18.76 -14.27 16.32
C SER A 92 19.72 -13.11 16.06
N ALA A 93 20.36 -13.07 14.89
CA ALA A 93 21.21 -11.95 14.47
C ALA A 93 20.42 -10.69 14.07
N SER A 94 19.15 -10.86 13.71
CA SER A 94 18.27 -9.79 13.22
C SER A 94 17.36 -9.23 14.29
N ALA A 95 17.45 -9.68 15.55
CA ALA A 95 16.73 -9.08 16.66
C ALA A 95 17.40 -7.73 17.05
N PRO A 96 16.89 -6.56 16.61
CA PRO A 96 17.35 -5.31 17.17
C PRO A 96 17.04 -5.29 18.67
N PRO A 97 17.89 -4.70 19.51
CA PRO A 97 17.55 -4.49 20.92
C PRO A 97 16.26 -3.66 20.99
N GLY A 98 15.18 -4.30 21.47
CA GLY A 98 13.98 -3.69 22.00
C GLY A 98 13.44 -2.44 21.28
N ARG A 99 12.70 -2.64 20.19
CA ARG A 99 11.51 -1.80 19.96
C ARG A 99 10.28 -2.67 20.09
N VAL A 100 9.86 -2.87 21.33
CA VAL A 100 8.49 -3.28 21.62
C VAL A 100 7.60 -2.26 20.91
N PRO A 101 6.70 -2.68 20.00
CA PRO A 101 5.76 -1.76 19.38
C PRO A 101 4.98 -1.10 20.50
N LEU A 102 5.12 0.22 20.65
CA LEU A 102 4.33 1.00 21.60
C LEU A 102 2.87 0.88 21.15
N VAL A 103 2.12 -0.06 21.73
CA VAL A 103 0.69 -0.29 21.46
C VAL A 103 -0.10 1.01 21.67
N ALA A 104 0.37 1.88 22.55
CA ALA A 104 -0.13 3.24 22.75
C ALA A 104 -0.09 4.11 21.46
N ARG A 105 0.91 3.92 20.59
CA ARG A 105 1.01 4.60 19.30
C ARG A 105 0.16 3.93 18.22
N VAL A 106 -0.21 2.66 18.37
CA VAL A 106 -1.10 1.97 17.43
C VAL A 106 -2.51 2.55 17.52
N ALA A 107 -3.01 2.86 18.72
CA ALA A 107 -4.28 3.57 18.87
C ALA A 107 -4.23 4.98 18.26
N ALA A 108 -3.12 5.71 18.41
CA ALA A 108 -2.94 7.04 17.83
C ALA A 108 -2.82 7.01 16.29
N VAL A 109 -2.12 6.01 15.73
CA VAL A 109 -1.99 5.82 14.29
C VAL A 109 -3.30 5.28 13.69
N LEU A 110 -3.97 4.36 14.35
CA LEU A 110 -5.33 3.93 13.96
C LEU A 110 -6.30 5.09 14.02
N ALA A 111 -6.26 5.95 15.05
CA ALA A 111 -7.07 7.15 15.13
C ALA A 111 -6.71 8.16 14.01
N MET A 112 -5.45 8.24 13.61
CA MET A 112 -5.00 9.06 12.48
C MET A 112 -5.43 8.49 11.12
N LEU A 113 -5.56 7.16 10.99
CA LEU A 113 -6.02 6.46 9.78
C LEU A 113 -7.54 6.28 9.71
N THR A 114 -8.23 6.23 10.85
CA THR A 114 -9.70 6.21 10.97
C THR A 114 -10.30 7.59 11.11
N GLN A 115 -9.49 8.65 11.19
CA GLN A 115 -9.97 9.95 10.74
C GLN A 115 -10.32 9.78 9.26
N PRO A 116 -11.61 9.80 8.89
CA PRO A 116 -11.95 9.88 7.49
C PRO A 116 -11.21 11.12 6.99
N ASP A 117 -10.39 10.95 5.95
CA ASP A 117 -9.91 12.06 5.13
C ASP A 117 -11.05 13.06 5.09
N ARG A 118 -10.88 14.24 5.73
CA ARG A 118 -11.93 15.27 5.75
C ARG A 118 -12.40 15.32 4.31
N PRO A 119 -13.63 14.89 3.99
CA PRO A 119 -14.04 14.79 2.61
C PRO A 119 -13.79 16.20 2.07
N ARG A 120 -12.95 16.31 1.04
CA ARG A 120 -12.78 17.58 0.30
C ARG A 120 -14.20 18.07 0.11
N ALA A 121 -14.58 19.13 0.85
CA ALA A 121 -15.98 19.40 1.13
C ALA A 121 -16.75 19.32 -0.18
N GLY A 122 -17.64 18.32 -0.28
CA GLY A 122 -18.45 18.08 -1.47
C GLY A 122 -19.14 19.39 -1.83
N TRP A 123 -19.38 19.61 -3.11
CA TRP A 123 -20.07 20.82 -3.57
C TRP A 123 -21.41 20.98 -2.86
N TRP A 124 -22.09 19.87 -2.56
CA TRP A 124 -23.26 19.83 -1.70
C TRP A 124 -23.04 20.37 -0.28
N THR A 125 -21.93 20.02 0.37
CA THR A 125 -21.63 20.51 1.74
C THR A 125 -21.37 22.00 1.74
N ARG A 126 -20.69 22.51 0.71
CA ARG A 126 -20.46 23.96 0.50
C ARG A 126 -21.76 24.69 0.19
N PHE A 127 -22.62 24.13 -0.64
CA PHE A 127 -23.96 24.68 -0.90
C PHE A 127 -24.81 24.71 0.36
N ARG A 128 -24.83 23.61 1.15
CA ARG A 128 -25.57 23.54 2.41
C ARG A 128 -25.00 24.45 3.49
N GLN A 129 -23.75 24.86 3.36
CA GLN A 129 -23.13 25.87 4.20
C GLN A 129 -23.52 27.28 3.73
N TRP A 130 -23.38 27.57 2.44
CA TRP A 130 -23.83 28.83 1.84
C TRP A 130 -25.32 29.09 2.07
N LEU A 131 -26.19 28.10 1.88
CA LEU A 131 -27.63 28.22 2.12
C LEU A 131 -27.91 28.53 3.59
N ARG A 132 -27.15 27.91 4.51
CA ARG A 132 -27.30 28.17 5.93
C ARG A 132 -26.85 29.58 6.26
N GLU A 133 -25.72 30.03 5.72
CA GLU A 133 -25.22 31.40 5.89
C GLU A 133 -26.16 32.44 5.25
N ALA A 134 -26.74 32.16 4.08
CA ALA A 134 -27.66 33.05 3.38
C ALA A 134 -29.06 33.12 4.03
N LEU A 135 -29.53 32.02 4.64
CA LEU A 135 -30.79 31.98 5.40
C LEU A 135 -30.61 32.41 6.86
N THR A 136 -29.36 32.51 7.35
CA THR A 136 -29.10 33.06 8.68
C THR A 136 -29.31 34.57 8.60
N PRO A 137 -30.30 35.12 9.33
CA PRO A 137 -30.51 36.56 9.32
C PRO A 137 -29.24 37.24 9.84
N PRO A 138 -28.71 38.26 9.15
CA PRO A 138 -27.59 39.01 9.68
C PRO A 138 -27.99 39.59 11.06
N PRO A 139 -27.07 39.63 12.04
CA PRO A 139 -27.36 40.25 13.32
C PRO A 139 -27.83 41.68 13.05
N GLN A 140 -29.00 42.04 13.61
CA GLN A 140 -29.65 43.33 13.43
C GLN A 140 -28.66 44.46 13.70
N ARG A 141 -28.02 44.98 12.64
CA ARG A 141 -27.36 46.28 12.69
C ARG A 141 -28.47 47.33 12.63
N ALA A 142 -28.38 48.30 13.52
CA ALA A 142 -29.37 49.33 13.80
C ALA A 142 -29.72 50.30 12.64
N ASP A 143 -29.40 49.97 11.38
CA ASP A 143 -29.50 50.87 10.22
C ASP A 143 -30.54 50.42 9.17
N ALA A 144 -31.54 49.62 9.56
CA ALA A 144 -32.66 49.25 8.67
C ALA A 144 -33.47 50.46 8.13
N GLY A 145 -33.27 51.66 8.68
CA GLY A 145 -33.99 52.88 8.33
C GLY A 145 -33.42 53.69 7.15
N TRP A 146 -32.15 53.48 6.75
CA TRP A 146 -31.54 54.25 5.64
C TRP A 146 -31.94 53.69 4.26
N LEU A 147 -31.93 52.37 4.13
CA LEU A 147 -32.28 51.67 2.89
C LEU A 147 -33.76 51.86 2.53
N ARG A 148 -34.63 51.88 3.55
CA ARG A 148 -36.07 52.13 3.39
C ARG A 148 -36.38 53.57 2.97
N ARG A 149 -35.54 54.55 3.34
CA ARG A 149 -35.66 55.94 2.88
C ARG A 149 -35.21 56.09 1.42
N MET A 150 -34.12 55.45 1.03
CA MET A 150 -33.63 55.53 -0.35
C MET A 150 -34.56 54.85 -1.36
N ILE A 151 -35.19 53.73 -0.98
CA ILE A 151 -36.19 53.04 -1.82
C ILE A 151 -37.53 53.81 -1.85
N ALA A 152 -37.87 54.60 -0.83
CA ALA A 152 -39.07 55.42 -0.85
C ALA A 152 -38.92 56.65 -1.78
N ASP A 153 -37.71 57.22 -1.88
CA ASP A 153 -37.42 58.38 -2.73
C ASP A 153 -37.27 58.02 -4.22
N SER A 154 -37.03 56.75 -4.53
CA SER A 154 -37.01 56.24 -5.90
C SER A 154 -38.29 55.45 -6.11
N GLY A 155 -39.28 56.04 -6.78
CA GLY A 155 -40.54 55.39 -7.14
C GLY A 155 -40.34 54.23 -8.13
N VAL A 156 -39.67 53.17 -7.69
CA VAL A 156 -39.34 51.99 -8.48
C VAL A 156 -40.65 51.26 -8.75
N SER A 157 -41.05 51.24 -10.02
CA SER A 157 -42.25 50.56 -10.49
C SER A 157 -42.31 49.13 -9.92
N GLN A 158 -43.47 48.78 -9.36
CA GLN A 158 -43.74 47.47 -8.75
C GLN A 158 -43.36 46.30 -9.68
N ALA A 159 -43.44 46.50 -10.99
CA ALA A 159 -43.01 45.55 -12.02
C ALA A 159 -41.49 45.28 -12.03
N VAL A 160 -40.65 46.27 -11.69
CA VAL A 160 -39.19 46.10 -11.60
C VAL A 160 -38.83 45.31 -10.35
N LEU A 161 -39.49 45.61 -9.22
CA LEU A 161 -39.28 44.86 -7.98
C LEU A 161 -39.71 43.40 -8.14
N GLU A 162 -40.86 43.18 -8.76
CA GLU A 162 -41.39 41.85 -9.07
C GLU A 162 -40.46 41.10 -10.06
N GLY A 163 -39.93 41.78 -11.07
CA GLY A 163 -38.94 41.22 -11.98
C GLY A 163 -37.64 40.78 -11.30
N ILE A 164 -37.14 41.56 -10.33
CA ILE A 164 -35.95 41.20 -9.54
C ILE A 164 -36.22 39.95 -8.69
N VAL A 165 -37.39 39.87 -8.05
CA VAL A 165 -37.76 38.72 -7.22
C VAL A 165 -37.90 37.46 -8.05
N TRP A 166 -38.62 37.53 -9.17
CA TRP A 166 -38.77 36.38 -10.07
C TRP A 166 -37.46 35.98 -10.74
N GLY A 167 -36.62 36.96 -11.10
CA GLY A 167 -35.28 36.70 -11.63
C GLY A 167 -34.36 36.01 -10.62
N ALA A 168 -34.37 36.45 -9.36
CA ALA A 168 -33.62 35.81 -8.28
C ALA A 168 -34.13 34.39 -8.00
N LEU A 169 -35.45 34.17 -8.00
CA LEU A 169 -36.04 32.85 -7.82
C LEU A 169 -35.65 31.90 -8.96
N LEU A 170 -35.74 32.35 -10.21
CA LEU A 170 -35.33 31.57 -11.38
C LEU A 170 -33.85 31.18 -11.30
N LEU A 171 -32.98 32.12 -10.91
CA LEU A 171 -31.56 31.89 -10.74
C LEU A 171 -31.29 30.80 -9.68
N VAL A 172 -31.99 30.86 -8.55
CA VAL A 172 -31.89 29.85 -7.48
C VAL A 172 -32.31 28.47 -7.98
N VAL A 173 -33.42 28.38 -8.73
CA VAL A 173 -33.89 27.11 -9.32
C VAL A 173 -32.86 26.54 -10.30
N VAL A 174 -32.26 27.38 -11.16
CA VAL A 174 -31.22 26.96 -12.11
C VAL A 174 -29.97 26.47 -11.39
N LEU A 175 -29.50 27.19 -10.37
CA LEU A 175 -28.35 26.79 -9.55
C LEU A 175 -28.60 25.47 -8.83
N ALA A 176 -29.79 25.28 -8.24
CA ALA A 176 -30.16 24.05 -7.59
C ALA A 176 -30.18 22.86 -8.58
N GLY A 177 -30.78 23.06 -9.76
CA GLY A 177 -30.75 22.08 -10.84
C GLY A 177 -29.33 21.72 -11.29
N ALA A 178 -28.46 22.71 -11.46
CA ALA A 178 -27.06 22.51 -11.85
C ALA A 178 -26.28 21.71 -10.79
N VAL A 179 -26.51 21.95 -9.50
CA VAL A 179 -25.89 21.18 -8.40
C VAL A 179 -26.36 19.73 -8.43
N VAL A 180 -27.66 19.49 -8.59
CA VAL A 180 -28.22 18.12 -8.69
C VAL A 180 -27.65 17.37 -9.89
N VAL A 181 -27.62 18.01 -11.07
CA VAL A 181 -27.04 17.42 -12.28
C VAL A 181 -25.56 17.12 -12.12
N ASN A 182 -24.81 18.02 -11.47
CA ASN A 182 -23.39 17.80 -11.21
C ASN A 182 -23.16 16.62 -10.25
N GLU A 183 -23.92 16.53 -9.15
CA GLU A 183 -23.82 15.40 -8.22
C GLU A 183 -24.26 14.08 -8.86
N LEU A 184 -25.32 14.07 -9.68
CA LEU A 184 -25.75 12.89 -10.43
C LEU A 184 -24.73 12.46 -11.50
N ARG A 185 -24.00 13.40 -12.09
CA ARG A 185 -22.91 13.14 -13.04
C ARG A 185 -21.68 12.58 -12.31
N VAL A 186 -21.34 13.11 -11.14
CA VAL A 186 -20.23 12.62 -10.30
C VAL A 186 -20.55 11.25 -9.70
N ALA A 187 -21.81 11.00 -9.34
CA ALA A 187 -22.32 9.71 -8.87
C ALA A 187 -22.52 8.68 -10.00
N GLY A 188 -22.34 9.05 -11.28
CA GLY A 188 -22.45 8.16 -12.43
C GLY A 188 -23.89 7.72 -12.78
N VAL A 189 -24.91 8.29 -12.14
CA VAL A 189 -26.32 7.90 -12.27
C VAL A 189 -26.91 8.35 -13.61
N LEU A 190 -26.53 9.53 -14.10
CA LEU A 190 -27.02 10.06 -15.40
C LEU A 190 -26.40 9.36 -16.62
N THR A 191 -25.31 8.61 -16.44
CA THR A 191 -24.67 7.81 -17.49
C THR A 191 -25.16 6.36 -17.54
N GLY A 192 -26.04 5.96 -16.62
CA GLY A 192 -26.52 4.58 -16.48
C GLY A 192 -27.60 4.14 -17.48
N TRP A 193 -28.21 5.06 -18.24
CA TRP A 193 -29.30 4.70 -19.17
C TRP A 193 -28.82 4.31 -20.58
N HIS A 194 -27.52 4.43 -20.86
CA HIS A 194 -26.88 3.88 -22.05
C HIS A 194 -25.73 2.92 -21.68
N ALA A 195 -25.96 2.10 -20.65
CA ALA A 195 -25.04 1.03 -20.29
C ALA A 195 -25.24 -0.19 -21.20
N THR A 196 -24.63 -0.15 -22.39
CA THR A 196 -24.02 -1.39 -22.93
C THR A 196 -22.99 -1.89 -21.92
N PRO A 197 -22.89 -3.21 -21.64
CA PRO A 197 -22.00 -3.74 -20.62
C PRO A 197 -20.54 -3.60 -21.11
N GLY A 198 -19.89 -2.53 -20.70
CA GLY A 198 -18.51 -2.25 -21.10
C GLY A 198 -17.92 -1.05 -20.39
N SER A 199 -16.95 -1.32 -19.52
CA SER A 199 -16.03 -0.36 -18.91
C SER A 199 -16.62 0.64 -17.90
N VAL A 200 -16.45 0.32 -16.62
CA VAL A 200 -16.33 1.37 -15.59
C VAL A 200 -14.98 2.05 -15.84
N ARG A 201 -14.97 3.12 -16.64
CA ARG A 201 -13.88 4.08 -16.67
C ARG A 201 -13.83 4.74 -15.30
N ALA A 202 -12.92 4.29 -14.44
CA ALA A 202 -12.40 5.17 -13.41
C ALA A 202 -11.88 6.41 -14.13
N ALA A 203 -12.44 7.58 -13.82
CA ALA A 203 -11.90 8.83 -14.32
C ALA A 203 -10.40 8.84 -14.01
N PRO A 204 -9.52 9.08 -15.01
CA PRO A 204 -8.11 9.22 -14.72
C PRO A 204 -8.02 10.40 -13.78
N ARG A 205 -7.65 10.11 -12.51
CA ARG A 205 -7.04 11.12 -11.67
C ARG A 205 -5.87 11.58 -12.52
N ARG A 206 -5.95 12.78 -13.11
CA ARG A 206 -4.82 13.41 -13.80
C ARG A 206 -3.72 13.50 -12.75
N ALA A 207 -2.91 12.44 -12.66
CA ALA A 207 -1.55 12.56 -12.18
C ALA A 207 -1.01 13.73 -12.98
N ALA A 208 -0.47 14.74 -12.29
CA ALA A 208 0.26 15.82 -12.95
C ALA A 208 1.14 15.13 -13.99
N ALA A 209 0.96 15.49 -15.28
CA ALA A 209 1.59 14.77 -16.37
C ALA A 209 3.10 14.80 -16.12
N VAL A 210 3.64 13.70 -15.59
CA VAL A 210 5.08 13.56 -15.37
C VAL A 210 5.69 13.70 -16.75
N THR A 211 6.67 14.58 -16.89
CA THR A 211 7.36 14.80 -18.15
C THR A 211 8.77 14.21 -18.10
N LEU A 212 9.36 13.95 -19.26
CA LEU A 212 10.77 13.57 -19.38
C LEU A 212 11.69 14.61 -18.71
N GLN A 213 11.30 15.88 -18.70
CA GLN A 213 12.04 16.96 -18.05
C GLN A 213 12.02 16.86 -16.52
N ASP A 214 10.95 16.31 -15.93
CA ASP A 214 10.87 16.05 -14.49
C ASP A 214 11.78 14.89 -14.07
N LEU A 215 12.01 13.93 -14.97
CA LEU A 215 12.93 12.82 -14.75
C LEU A 215 14.39 13.31 -14.66
N GLU A 216 14.80 14.25 -15.52
CA GLU A 216 16.16 14.79 -15.56
C GLU A 216 16.51 15.62 -14.32
N ARG A 217 15.51 16.31 -13.75
CA ARG A 217 15.69 17.17 -12.56
C ARG A 217 15.51 16.42 -11.24
N ALA A 218 15.00 15.19 -11.26
CA ALA A 218 14.72 14.42 -10.06
C ALA A 218 15.99 13.85 -9.43
N SER A 219 15.96 13.70 -8.10
CA SER A 219 17.03 13.01 -7.37
C SER A 219 17.22 11.59 -7.90
N PRO A 220 18.45 11.04 -7.88
CA PRO A 220 18.74 9.71 -8.46
C PRO A 220 17.81 8.61 -7.95
N PHE A 221 17.43 8.67 -6.67
CA PHE A 221 16.51 7.71 -6.04
C PHE A 221 15.04 7.89 -6.44
N ARG A 222 14.64 9.07 -6.93
CA ARG A 222 13.26 9.34 -7.39
C ARG A 222 13.06 9.07 -8.88
N GLN A 223 14.15 9.05 -9.65
CA GLN A 223 14.13 8.80 -11.10
C GLN A 223 13.44 7.47 -11.49
N PRO A 224 13.70 6.32 -10.83
CA PRO A 224 13.07 5.05 -11.22
C PRO A 224 11.55 5.09 -11.08
N THR A 225 11.05 5.70 -10.01
CA THR A 225 9.62 5.84 -9.75
C THR A 225 8.95 6.71 -10.81
N LEU A 226 9.54 7.85 -11.16
CA LEU A 226 9.00 8.74 -12.19
C LEU A 226 9.01 8.07 -13.57
N LEU A 227 10.06 7.31 -13.88
CA LEU A 227 10.14 6.55 -15.12
C LEU A 227 9.08 5.44 -15.18
N LEU A 228 8.82 4.76 -14.07
CA LEU A 228 7.75 3.77 -13.97
C LEU A 228 6.35 4.42 -14.11
N GLU A 229 6.14 5.60 -13.54
CA GLU A 229 4.89 6.38 -13.72
C GLU A 229 4.67 6.78 -15.19
N LEU A 230 5.73 7.21 -15.90
CA LEU A 230 5.67 7.50 -17.33
C LEU A 230 5.28 6.26 -18.15
N ILE A 231 5.94 5.13 -17.90
CA ILE A 231 5.69 3.88 -18.63
C ILE A 231 4.27 3.37 -18.36
N THR A 232 3.82 3.40 -17.10
CA THR A 232 2.45 2.97 -16.75
C THR A 232 1.38 3.89 -17.34
N ALA A 233 1.62 5.20 -17.40
CA ALA A 233 0.74 6.13 -18.09
C ALA A 233 0.64 5.79 -19.58
N ARG A 234 1.76 5.54 -20.27
CA ARG A 234 1.77 5.18 -21.69
C ARG A 234 1.12 3.84 -21.98
N LEU A 235 1.36 2.83 -21.16
CA LEU A 235 0.66 1.55 -21.27
C LEU A 235 -0.84 1.70 -21.03
N GLY A 236 -1.25 2.60 -20.13
CA GLY A 236 -2.65 2.95 -19.91
C GLY A 236 -3.29 3.64 -21.11
N GLU A 237 -2.62 4.63 -21.71
CA GLU A 237 -3.06 5.33 -22.92
C GLU A 237 -3.21 4.39 -24.11
N GLN A 238 -2.30 3.41 -24.26
CA GLN A 238 -2.37 2.39 -25.31
C GLN A 238 -3.38 1.26 -25.02
N GLY A 239 -4.08 1.28 -23.89
CA GLY A 239 -5.00 0.20 -23.50
C GLY A 239 -4.31 -1.14 -23.24
N ARG A 240 -3.03 -1.11 -22.88
CA ARG A 240 -2.16 -2.28 -22.67
C ARG A 240 -2.09 -2.74 -21.21
N LEU A 241 -2.74 -2.01 -20.32
CA LEU A 241 -3.00 -2.41 -18.95
C LEU A 241 -4.49 -2.67 -18.73
N PRO A 242 -4.86 -3.63 -17.87
CA PRO A 242 -6.24 -3.82 -17.47
C PRO A 242 -6.78 -2.57 -16.75
N PRO A 243 -8.08 -2.26 -16.88
CA PRO A 243 -8.65 -1.05 -16.33
C PRO A 243 -8.60 -1.02 -14.79
N ALA A 244 -8.26 0.16 -14.26
CA ALA A 244 -8.53 0.64 -12.90
C ALA A 244 -8.42 -0.38 -11.75
N ARG A 245 -7.24 -1.01 -11.61
CA ARG A 245 -6.85 -1.73 -10.41
C ARG A 245 -5.57 -1.13 -9.84
N ALA A 246 -5.47 -1.05 -8.52
CA ALA A 246 -4.20 -0.77 -7.86
C ALA A 246 -3.32 -2.02 -8.00
N LEU A 247 -2.54 -2.08 -9.08
CA LEU A 247 -1.62 -3.19 -9.34
C LEU A 247 -0.37 -2.99 -8.47
N THR A 248 0.02 -4.04 -7.75
CA THR A 248 1.38 -4.11 -7.21
C THR A 248 2.38 -4.16 -8.35
N VAL A 249 3.65 -3.85 -8.06
CA VAL A 249 4.73 -3.82 -9.07
C VAL A 249 4.89 -5.18 -9.77
N ARG A 250 4.72 -6.30 -9.05
CA ARG A 250 4.71 -7.66 -9.61
C ARG A 250 3.46 -7.98 -10.44
N GLU A 251 2.31 -7.42 -10.08
CA GLU A 251 1.09 -7.59 -10.87
C GLU A 251 1.13 -6.73 -12.14
N LEU A 252 1.77 -5.57 -12.08
CA LEU A 252 1.99 -4.69 -13.23
C LEU A 252 2.80 -5.39 -14.31
N THR A 253 3.93 -6.00 -13.96
CA THR A 253 4.80 -6.70 -14.93
C THR A 253 4.10 -7.89 -15.58
N ARG A 254 3.22 -8.57 -14.84
CA ARG A 254 2.43 -9.70 -15.36
C ARG A 254 1.23 -9.25 -16.21
N ALA A 255 0.57 -8.16 -15.82
CA ALA A 255 -0.66 -7.69 -16.45
C ALA A 255 -0.41 -6.79 -17.67
N ALA A 256 0.78 -6.18 -17.78
CA ALA A 256 1.15 -5.36 -18.91
C ALA A 256 1.29 -6.21 -20.19
N ARG A 257 0.52 -5.88 -21.22
CA ARG A 257 0.73 -6.43 -22.57
C ARG A 257 1.89 -5.67 -23.20
N LEU A 258 3.06 -6.28 -23.33
CA LEU A 258 4.28 -5.65 -23.88
C LEU A 258 4.61 -6.14 -25.31
N PRO A 259 5.35 -5.37 -26.12
CA PRO A 259 5.63 -5.74 -27.53
C PRO A 259 6.50 -6.98 -27.67
N GLY A 260 7.54 -7.09 -26.83
CA GLY A 260 8.45 -8.24 -26.82
C GLY A 260 8.68 -8.83 -25.43
N GLU A 261 9.29 -10.01 -25.41
CA GLU A 261 9.70 -10.67 -24.15
C GLU A 261 10.81 -9.88 -23.45
N SER A 262 11.74 -9.30 -24.22
CA SER A 262 12.81 -8.42 -23.69
C SER A 262 12.26 -7.15 -23.02
N ASP A 263 11.08 -6.67 -23.42
CA ASP A 263 10.42 -5.53 -22.78
C ASP A 263 9.87 -5.89 -21.40
N ARG A 264 9.47 -7.15 -21.21
CA ARG A 264 9.01 -7.66 -19.91
C ARG A 264 10.15 -7.73 -18.91
N GLU A 265 11.31 -8.20 -19.35
CA GLU A 265 12.54 -8.18 -18.55
C GLU A 265 12.92 -6.75 -18.15
N ARG A 266 12.96 -5.82 -19.11
CA ARG A 266 13.22 -4.39 -18.85
C ARG A 266 12.26 -3.78 -17.82
N LEU A 267 10.95 -4.08 -17.94
CA LEU A 267 9.95 -3.60 -16.99
C LEU A 267 10.18 -4.22 -15.60
N SER A 268 10.52 -5.51 -15.53
CA SER A 268 10.77 -6.23 -14.28
C SER A 268 12.00 -5.73 -13.52
N GLU A 269 13.07 -5.36 -14.24
CA GLU A 269 14.29 -4.80 -13.65
C GLU A 269 14.05 -3.40 -13.07
N LEU A 270 13.33 -2.55 -13.79
CA LEU A 270 12.95 -1.22 -13.32
C LEU A 270 12.02 -1.31 -12.10
N ALA A 271 11.04 -2.20 -12.16
CA ALA A 271 10.14 -2.54 -11.06
C ALA A 271 10.90 -2.95 -9.79
N ALA A 272 11.84 -3.89 -9.90
CA ALA A 272 12.66 -4.35 -8.79
C ALA A 272 13.59 -3.25 -8.25
N ALA A 273 14.07 -2.32 -9.09
CA ALA A 273 14.81 -1.15 -8.62
C ALA A 273 13.94 -0.22 -7.78
N CYS A 274 12.70 0.04 -8.20
CA CYS A 274 11.74 0.85 -7.43
C CYS A 274 11.41 0.21 -6.06
N GLU A 275 11.17 -1.10 -6.04
CA GLU A 275 10.93 -1.83 -4.79
C GLU A 275 12.13 -1.77 -3.85
N ARG A 276 13.35 -1.96 -4.37
CA ARG A 276 14.58 -1.87 -3.57
C ARG A 276 14.75 -0.48 -2.96
N VAL A 277 14.63 0.58 -3.75
CA VAL A 277 14.73 1.96 -3.23
C VAL A 277 13.71 2.21 -2.11
N ARG A 278 12.50 1.64 -2.21
CA ARG A 278 11.41 1.89 -1.26
C ARG A 278 11.45 1.01 -0.02
N PHE A 279 11.88 -0.24 -0.12
CA PHE A 279 11.66 -1.27 0.91
C PHE A 279 12.92 -1.96 1.43
N SER A 280 14.09 -1.86 0.77
CA SER A 280 15.26 -2.68 1.14
C SER A 280 15.94 -2.28 2.47
N GLY A 281 15.67 -1.08 2.99
CA GLY A 281 16.40 -0.49 4.12
C GLY A 281 17.91 -0.26 3.88
N ARG A 282 18.42 -0.60 2.69
CA ARG A 282 19.82 -0.45 2.24
C ARG A 282 19.85 0.32 0.94
N GLU A 283 20.66 1.36 0.85
CA GLU A 283 20.79 2.12 -0.39
C GLU A 283 21.26 1.20 -1.54
N PRO A 284 20.50 1.14 -2.66
CA PRO A 284 20.89 0.32 -3.79
C PRO A 284 22.16 0.85 -4.44
N ALA A 285 23.01 -0.07 -4.91
CA ALA A 285 24.24 0.28 -5.61
C ALA A 285 23.97 1.24 -6.79
N PRO A 286 24.68 2.38 -6.89
CA PRO A 286 24.43 3.37 -7.94
C PRO A 286 24.47 2.79 -9.37
N GLN A 287 25.36 1.83 -9.62
CA GLN A 287 25.50 1.15 -10.91
C GLN A 287 24.27 0.30 -11.27
N ALA A 288 23.66 -0.35 -10.28
CA ALA A 288 22.43 -1.12 -10.49
C ALA A 288 21.25 -0.19 -10.80
N LEU A 289 21.23 1.00 -10.19
CA LEU A 289 20.21 2.01 -10.41
C LEU A 289 20.32 2.62 -11.82
N THR A 290 21.53 2.97 -12.26
CA THR A 290 21.77 3.50 -13.60
C THR A 290 21.46 2.47 -14.69
N ALA A 291 21.82 1.20 -14.48
CA ALA A 291 21.46 0.12 -15.40
C ALA A 291 19.94 -0.05 -15.53
N ALA A 292 19.21 -0.08 -14.41
CA ALA A 292 17.75 -0.18 -14.41
C ALA A 292 17.07 1.02 -15.09
N LEU A 293 17.62 2.23 -14.90
CA LEU A 293 17.14 3.44 -15.58
C LEU A 293 17.39 3.39 -17.09
N ALA A 294 18.55 2.92 -17.55
CA ALA A 294 18.86 2.76 -18.96
C ALA A 294 17.88 1.78 -19.64
N ARG A 295 17.64 0.62 -19.00
CA ARG A 295 16.67 -0.38 -19.47
C ARG A 295 15.24 0.12 -19.49
N GLY A 296 14.84 0.91 -18.49
CA GLY A 296 13.53 1.56 -18.46
C GLY A 296 13.36 2.60 -19.59
N ARG A 297 14.41 3.34 -19.95
CA ARG A 297 14.38 4.28 -21.08
C ARG A 297 14.27 3.57 -22.43
N GLU A 298 14.99 2.45 -22.60
CA GLU A 298 14.83 1.59 -23.78
C GLU A 298 13.37 1.13 -23.94
N LEU A 299 12.74 0.71 -22.84
CA LEU A 299 11.34 0.30 -22.85
C LEU A 299 10.41 1.45 -23.20
N LEU A 300 10.60 2.64 -22.63
CA LEU A 300 9.79 3.81 -22.95
C LEU A 300 9.90 4.16 -24.45
N ALA A 301 11.12 4.15 -25.00
CA ALA A 301 11.35 4.39 -26.42
C ALA A 301 10.68 3.33 -27.32
N ALA A 302 10.72 2.05 -26.92
CA ALA A 302 10.04 0.97 -27.64
C ALA A 302 8.50 1.11 -27.61
N LEU A 303 7.95 1.65 -26.53
CA LEU A 303 6.52 1.96 -26.42
C LEU A 303 6.11 3.21 -27.20
N GLU A 304 7.01 4.17 -27.37
CA GLU A 304 6.80 5.40 -28.14
C GLU A 304 7.01 5.21 -29.64
N ALA A 305 7.75 4.16 -30.05
CA ALA A 305 7.92 3.82 -31.44
C ALA A 305 6.56 3.56 -32.11
N PRO A 306 6.25 4.20 -33.25
CA PRO A 306 5.00 3.95 -33.96
C PRO A 306 4.95 2.47 -34.35
N VAL A 307 3.84 1.80 -34.00
CA VAL A 307 3.55 0.44 -34.44
C VAL A 307 3.51 0.47 -35.96
N GLY A 308 4.57 0.00 -36.61
CA GLY A 308 4.61 -0.13 -38.06
C GLY A 308 3.43 -0.99 -38.49
N HIS A 309 2.44 -0.38 -39.14
CA HIS A 309 1.43 -1.10 -39.89
C HIS A 309 2.14 -1.78 -41.08
N ALA A 310 2.75 -2.94 -40.84
CA ALA A 310 2.97 -3.93 -41.88
C ALA A 310 1.62 -4.62 -42.14
N HIS A 311 0.73 -3.94 -42.86
CA HIS A 311 -0.39 -4.56 -43.54
C HIS A 311 -0.23 -4.31 -45.02
N GLY A 312 -0.16 -5.41 -45.76
CA GLY A 312 0.28 -5.45 -47.15
C GLY A 312 -0.55 -4.58 -48.08
N ALA A 313 0.14 -4.06 -49.09
CA ALA A 313 -0.46 -3.61 -50.32
C ALA A 313 0.23 -4.36 -51.46
N ARG A 314 -0.51 -5.36 -51.97
CA ARG A 314 -0.58 -5.89 -53.34
C ARG A 314 0.72 -6.14 -54.10
#